data_AF-A0AAQ4D5T6-F1
#
_entry.id   AF-A0AAQ4D5T6-F1
#
_cell.length_a   1.000
_cell.length_b   1.000
_cell.length_c   1.000
_cell.angle_alpha   90.00
_cell.angle_beta   90.00
_cell.angle_gamma   90.00
#
_symmetry.space_group_name_H-M   'P 1'
#
loop_
_entity.id
_entity.type
_entity.pdbx_description
1 polymer ?
#
loop_
_entity_poly.entity_id
_entity_poly.type
_entity_poly.pdbx_seq_one_letter_code
_entity_poly.pdbx_strand_id
1 'polypeptide(L)'
;MDESTEESQSSPDDVAPQSPGTYQSRTHKLATLFMMTAGGTNAAMFPMMFIFYGGMPFLVAYLTLLATVAMPMMQLESNLAQFAGDGNCGIFTTVPLFFGTGYALTLYVLLRVVADTVPLSDVLVQMAGMTDTFAWGRDRRRQHSWVEQSFENIRAQPLLCIAALWLLVFAIAHRGFVGIKSFFYVVLSLHVTTTLMLLARGVMLDGSIRGLNMFFHADWSHILNIEARTSACTRLHRDMTLRRLYTVC
;
A
#
# COMPACT_ATOMS: atom_id res chain seq x y z
N MET A 1 8.12 -57.29 18.06
CA MET A 1 7.31 -57.84 16.95
C MET A 1 5.94 -57.19 17.03
N ASP A 2 5.87 -55.86 17.13
CA ASP A 2 6.17 -54.82 16.12
C ASP A 2 5.00 -54.66 15.16
N GLU A 3 4.10 -53.79 15.57
CA GLU A 3 3.11 -53.16 14.70
C GLU A 3 3.29 -51.65 14.93
N SER A 4 4.22 -51.06 14.17
CA SER A 4 4.45 -49.61 14.13
C SER A 4 4.04 -49.11 12.76
N THR A 5 2.99 -48.28 12.77
CA THR A 5 2.48 -47.42 11.71
C THR A 5 3.60 -46.81 10.87
N GLU A 6 3.71 -47.20 9.59
CA GLU A 6 4.55 -46.50 8.62
C GLU A 6 3.89 -45.16 8.27
N GLU A 7 4.43 -44.08 8.82
CA GLU A 7 4.27 -42.73 8.26
C GLU A 7 4.87 -42.72 6.86
N SER A 8 4.01 -42.55 5.85
CA SER A 8 4.42 -42.29 4.47
C SER A 8 5.14 -40.94 4.41
N GLN A 9 6.47 -40.97 4.58
CA GLN A 9 7.35 -39.84 4.31
C GLN A 9 7.36 -39.56 2.79
N SER A 10 6.68 -38.50 2.38
CA SER A 10 6.81 -37.96 1.02
C SER A 10 8.21 -37.37 0.84
N SER A 11 8.98 -37.93 -0.10
CA SER A 11 10.30 -37.43 -0.50
C SER A 11 10.27 -35.94 -0.87
N PRO A 12 11.31 -35.14 -0.54
CA PRO A 12 11.35 -33.70 -0.83
C PRO A 12 11.33 -33.33 -2.33
N ASP A 13 11.53 -34.32 -3.20
CA ASP A 13 11.78 -34.11 -4.64
C ASP A 13 10.54 -34.26 -5.54
N ASP A 14 9.37 -34.60 -4.99
CA ASP A 14 8.08 -34.70 -5.72
C ASP A 14 7.28 -33.39 -5.76
N VAL A 15 7.95 -32.23 -5.67
CA VAL A 15 7.30 -30.93 -5.93
C VAL A 15 7.36 -30.66 -7.43
N ALA A 16 6.23 -30.91 -8.11
CA ALA A 16 6.03 -30.51 -9.50
C ALA A 16 6.55 -29.07 -9.72
N PRO A 17 7.28 -28.79 -10.82
CA PRO A 17 7.84 -27.48 -11.06
C PRO A 17 6.71 -26.44 -11.01
N GLN A 18 6.80 -25.52 -10.05
CA GLN A 18 5.80 -24.48 -9.85
C GLN A 18 5.67 -23.68 -11.15
N SER A 19 4.47 -23.68 -11.74
CA SER A 19 4.16 -22.82 -12.87
C SER A 19 4.42 -21.36 -12.48
N PRO A 20 5.07 -20.55 -13.35
CA PRO A 20 5.28 -19.13 -13.09
C PRO A 20 3.95 -18.48 -12.68
N GLY A 21 3.90 -17.82 -11.52
CA GLY A 21 2.72 -17.08 -11.04
C GLY A 21 1.79 -17.81 -10.05
N THR A 22 2.09 -19.03 -9.62
CA THR A 22 1.23 -19.72 -8.63
C THR A 22 1.65 -19.41 -7.18
N TYR A 23 0.76 -18.77 -6.42
CA TYR A 23 0.97 -18.56 -4.98
C TYR A 23 1.01 -19.90 -4.23
N GLN A 24 2.08 -20.14 -3.48
CA GLN A 24 2.30 -21.40 -2.75
C GLN A 24 1.26 -21.71 -1.66
N SER A 25 0.61 -20.69 -1.06
CA SER A 25 -0.36 -20.90 0.02
C SER A 25 -1.41 -19.78 0.10
N ARG A 26 -2.60 -20.10 0.63
CA ARG A 26 -3.69 -19.14 0.91
C ARG A 26 -3.24 -18.04 1.87
N THR A 27 -2.37 -18.35 2.83
CA THR A 27 -1.83 -17.37 3.78
C THR A 27 -0.94 -16.34 3.08
N HIS A 28 -0.19 -16.76 2.07
CA HIS A 28 0.63 -15.87 1.24
C HIS A 28 -0.27 -14.87 0.50
N LYS A 29 -1.33 -15.35 -0.17
CA LYS A 29 -2.30 -14.49 -0.87
C LYS A 29 -2.92 -13.45 0.07
N LEU A 30 -3.33 -13.88 1.27
CA LEU A 30 -3.95 -12.99 2.26
C LEU A 30 -2.95 -11.97 2.83
N ALA A 31 -1.72 -12.39 3.13
CA ALA A 31 -0.66 -11.50 3.60
C ALA A 31 -0.33 -10.42 2.56
N THR A 32 -0.22 -10.81 1.29
CA THR A 32 -0.05 -9.92 0.14
C THR A 32 -1.18 -8.90 0.04
N LEU A 33 -2.43 -9.35 0.16
CA LEU A 33 -3.60 -8.47 0.18
C LEU A 33 -3.57 -7.48 1.35
N PHE A 34 -3.21 -7.94 2.55
CA PHE A 34 -3.20 -7.13 3.76
C PHE A 34 -2.18 -5.99 3.66
N MET A 35 -0.95 -6.27 3.24
CA MET A 35 0.08 -5.23 3.12
C MET A 35 -0.28 -4.13 2.10
N MET A 36 -0.96 -4.49 1.01
CA MET A 36 -1.43 -3.52 0.01
C MET A 36 -2.51 -2.60 0.57
N THR A 37 -3.29 -3.07 1.54
CA THR A 37 -4.33 -2.28 2.21
C THR A 37 -3.84 -1.49 3.40
N ALA A 38 -2.79 -1.96 4.07
CA ALA A 38 -2.26 -1.33 5.26
C ALA A 38 -1.23 -0.23 4.96
N GLY A 39 -0.92 0.02 3.67
CA GLY A 39 0.15 0.93 3.23
C GLY A 39 0.14 2.31 3.93
N GLY A 40 1.32 2.95 4.02
CA GLY A 40 1.52 4.17 4.83
C GLY A 40 0.62 5.37 4.48
N THR A 41 0.14 5.46 3.23
CA THR A 41 -0.85 6.47 2.81
C THR A 41 -2.23 6.25 3.43
N ASN A 42 -2.53 5.01 3.82
CA ASN A 42 -3.76 4.66 4.52
C ASN A 42 -3.78 5.17 5.95
N ALA A 43 -2.69 4.96 6.69
CA ALA A 43 -2.56 5.39 8.08
C ALA A 43 -2.60 6.91 8.26
N ALA A 44 -2.03 7.71 7.34
CA ALA A 44 -1.90 9.15 7.53
C ALA A 44 -3.14 9.97 7.09
N MET A 45 -3.79 9.57 5.99
CA MET A 45 -4.91 10.34 5.43
C MET A 45 -6.27 9.92 5.99
N PHE A 46 -6.43 8.66 6.41
CA PHE A 46 -7.72 8.16 6.89
C PHE A 46 -8.19 8.90 8.17
N PRO A 47 -7.35 9.11 9.20
CA PRO A 47 -7.75 9.83 10.40
C PRO A 47 -8.14 11.29 10.10
N MET A 48 -7.43 11.94 9.18
CA MET A 48 -7.72 13.32 8.79
C MET A 48 -9.10 13.44 8.14
N MET A 49 -9.40 12.61 7.13
CA MET A 49 -10.70 12.64 6.46
C MET A 49 -11.84 12.34 7.43
N PHE A 50 -11.62 11.38 8.33
CA PHE A 50 -12.58 11.02 9.36
C PHE A 50 -12.93 12.21 10.26
N ILE A 51 -11.95 12.99 10.72
CA ILE A 51 -12.17 14.17 11.56
C ILE A 51 -12.92 15.28 10.80
N PHE A 52 -12.60 15.51 9.52
CA PHE A 52 -13.25 16.57 8.74
C PHE A 52 -14.67 16.22 8.28
N TYR A 53 -15.00 14.95 8.14
CA TYR A 53 -16.29 14.49 7.58
C TYR A 53 -17.24 13.87 8.61
N GLY A 54 -17.19 14.36 9.86
CA GLY A 54 -18.18 14.02 10.89
C GLY A 54 -17.95 12.70 11.61
N GLY A 55 -16.75 12.14 11.52
CA GLY A 55 -16.31 10.99 12.30
C GLY A 55 -16.95 9.66 11.89
N MET A 56 -17.56 8.97 12.85
CA MET A 56 -18.11 7.60 12.69
C MET A 56 -19.05 7.42 11.48
N PRO A 57 -19.98 8.36 11.21
CA PRO A 57 -20.69 8.53 9.94
C PRO A 57 -19.89 8.24 8.65
N PHE A 58 -18.70 8.81 8.52
CA PHE A 58 -17.83 8.61 7.37
C PHE A 58 -17.32 7.17 7.29
N LEU A 59 -16.98 6.56 8.43
CA LEU A 59 -16.55 5.16 8.49
C LEU A 59 -17.66 4.21 8.05
N VAL A 60 -18.91 4.45 8.44
CA VAL A 60 -20.07 3.64 7.99
C VAL A 60 -20.24 3.76 6.47
N ALA A 61 -20.18 4.98 5.92
CA ALA A 61 -20.25 5.20 4.48
C ALA A 61 -19.08 4.51 3.74
N TYR A 62 -17.87 4.57 4.30
CA TYR A 62 -16.70 3.91 3.73
C TYR A 62 -16.84 2.37 3.74
N LEU A 63 -17.28 1.78 4.86
CA LEU A 63 -17.45 0.33 4.99
C LEU A 63 -18.58 -0.20 4.08
N THR A 64 -19.66 0.55 3.93
CA THR A 64 -20.75 0.18 3.02
C THR A 64 -20.29 0.22 1.56
N LEU A 65 -19.55 1.25 1.14
CA LEU A 65 -18.94 1.31 -0.20
C LEU A 65 -17.90 0.21 -0.40
N LEU A 66 -17.11 -0.10 0.62
CA LEU A 66 -16.15 -1.21 0.59
C LEU A 66 -16.86 -2.55 0.35
N ALA A 67 -17.95 -2.82 1.06
CA ALA A 67 -18.69 -4.07 0.92
C ALA A 67 -19.46 -4.15 -0.41
N THR A 68 -20.10 -3.06 -0.85
CA THR A 68 -21.03 -3.07 -2.00
C THR A 68 -20.35 -2.81 -3.35
N VAL A 69 -19.26 -2.05 -3.38
CA VAL A 69 -18.57 -1.67 -4.63
C VAL A 69 -17.20 -2.33 -4.70
N ALA A 70 -16.39 -2.22 -3.65
CA ALA A 70 -15.01 -2.69 -3.72
C ALA A 70 -14.88 -4.22 -3.72
N MET A 71 -15.54 -4.92 -2.79
CA MET A 71 -15.50 -6.38 -2.74
C MET A 71 -15.93 -7.06 -4.06
N PRO A 72 -17.08 -6.71 -4.68
CA PRO A 72 -17.46 -7.33 -5.95
C PRO A 72 -16.54 -6.95 -7.10
N MET A 73 -16.05 -5.70 -7.14
CA MET A 73 -15.07 -5.28 -8.14
C MET A 73 -13.75 -6.05 -8.02
N MET A 74 -13.28 -6.29 -6.79
CA MET A 74 -12.08 -7.08 -6.55
C MET A 74 -12.23 -8.53 -6.98
N GLN A 75 -13.39 -9.13 -6.71
CA GLN A 75 -13.68 -10.50 -7.13
C GLN A 75 -13.76 -10.58 -8.66
N LEU A 76 -14.37 -9.60 -9.31
CA LEU A 76 -14.44 -9.51 -10.77
C LEU A 76 -13.04 -9.44 -11.39
N GLU A 77 -12.18 -8.56 -10.89
CA GLU A 77 -10.81 -8.39 -11.38
C GLU A 77 -9.98 -9.67 -11.19
N SER A 78 -10.07 -10.29 -10.01
CA SER A 78 -9.35 -11.54 -9.73
C SER A 78 -9.86 -12.72 -10.57
N ASN A 79 -11.16 -12.80 -10.83
CA ASN A 79 -11.73 -13.85 -11.69
C ASN A 79 -11.35 -13.62 -13.16
N LEU A 80 -11.37 -12.36 -13.63
CA LEU A 80 -10.97 -11.99 -14.98
C LEU A 80 -9.49 -12.29 -15.24
N ALA A 81 -8.62 -11.94 -14.29
CA ALA A 81 -7.19 -12.22 -14.38
C ALA A 81 -6.90 -13.73 -14.42
N GLN A 82 -7.57 -14.51 -13.55
CA GLN A 82 -7.42 -15.97 -13.55
C GLN A 82 -7.98 -16.63 -14.82
N PHE A 83 -9.05 -16.10 -15.39
CA PHE A 83 -9.63 -16.62 -16.63
C PHE A 83 -8.75 -16.32 -17.86
N ALA A 84 -8.24 -15.08 -17.96
CA ALA A 84 -7.40 -14.67 -19.08
C ALA A 84 -6.00 -15.31 -19.03
N GLY A 85 -5.46 -15.55 -17.83
CA GLY A 85 -4.11 -16.10 -17.66
C GLY A 85 -3.00 -15.21 -18.22
N ASP A 86 -3.30 -13.93 -18.47
CA ASP A 86 -2.44 -12.96 -19.15
C ASP A 86 -2.34 -11.67 -18.34
N GLY A 87 -1.32 -10.86 -18.64
CA GLY A 87 -1.04 -9.59 -17.96
C GLY A 87 -2.02 -8.47 -18.33
N ASN A 88 -1.88 -7.31 -17.68
CA ASN A 88 -2.76 -6.14 -17.87
C ASN A 88 -2.93 -5.69 -19.33
N CYS A 89 -1.89 -5.82 -20.16
CA CYS A 89 -1.96 -5.46 -21.58
C CYS A 89 -2.64 -6.54 -22.44
N GLY A 90 -2.50 -7.80 -22.08
CA GLY A 90 -2.99 -8.94 -22.84
C GLY A 90 -4.49 -9.19 -22.68
N ILE A 91 -5.02 -8.99 -21.46
CA ILE A 91 -6.45 -9.20 -21.14
C ILE A 91 -7.38 -8.38 -22.07
N PHE A 92 -6.99 -7.16 -22.44
CA PHE A 92 -7.82 -6.28 -23.25
C PHE A 92 -7.64 -6.45 -24.76
N THR A 93 -6.75 -7.33 -25.21
CA THR A 93 -6.62 -7.66 -26.63
C THR A 93 -7.81 -8.48 -27.14
N THR A 94 -8.50 -9.19 -26.25
CA THR A 94 -9.67 -10.04 -26.56
C THR A 94 -10.93 -9.21 -26.89
N VAL A 95 -11.00 -7.97 -26.40
CA VAL A 95 -12.13 -7.05 -26.66
C VAL A 95 -11.61 -5.81 -27.41
N PRO A 96 -11.82 -5.69 -28.73
CA PRO A 96 -11.21 -4.62 -29.54
C PRO A 96 -11.65 -3.21 -29.15
N LEU A 97 -12.77 -3.07 -28.41
CA LEU A 97 -13.23 -1.79 -27.88
C LEU A 97 -12.34 -1.22 -26.76
N PHE A 98 -11.59 -2.08 -26.04
CA PHE A 98 -10.79 -1.69 -24.86
C PHE A 98 -9.28 -1.81 -25.07
N PHE A 99 -8.81 -1.85 -26.32
CA PHE A 99 -7.40 -2.09 -26.67
C PHE A 99 -6.42 -1.13 -25.95
N GLY A 100 -6.79 0.14 -25.75
CA GLY A 100 -5.95 1.13 -25.07
C GLY A 100 -5.96 1.07 -23.53
N THR A 101 -6.89 0.34 -22.93
CA THR A 101 -7.10 0.35 -21.48
C THR A 101 -5.95 -0.32 -20.72
N GLY A 102 -5.38 -1.41 -21.25
CA GLY A 102 -4.25 -2.09 -20.63
C GLY A 102 -2.97 -1.23 -20.59
N TYR A 103 -2.68 -0.52 -21.68
CA TYR A 103 -1.56 0.42 -21.74
C TYR A 103 -1.77 1.63 -20.83
N ALA A 104 -2.97 2.19 -20.80
CA ALA A 104 -3.31 3.30 -19.91
C ALA A 104 -3.18 2.91 -18.43
N LEU A 105 -3.61 1.70 -18.06
CA LEU A 105 -3.45 1.18 -16.70
C LEU A 105 -1.97 1.02 -16.33
N THR A 106 -1.17 0.45 -17.24
CA THR A 106 0.28 0.27 -17.03
C THR A 106 1.01 1.61 -16.87
N LEU A 107 0.67 2.60 -17.72
CA LEU A 107 1.21 3.95 -17.60
C LEU A 107 0.83 4.62 -16.28
N TYR A 108 -0.46 4.53 -15.90
CA TYR A 108 -0.94 5.09 -14.64
C TYR A 108 -0.18 4.50 -13.44
N VAL A 109 0.04 3.18 -13.44
CA VAL A 109 0.79 2.49 -12.40
C VAL A 109 2.25 2.98 -12.35
N LEU A 110 2.91 3.13 -13.49
CA LEU A 110 4.27 3.65 -13.56
C LEU A 110 4.36 5.06 -12.97
N LEU A 111 3.43 5.95 -13.33
CA LEU A 111 3.37 7.32 -12.79
C LEU A 111 3.15 7.34 -11.28
N ARG A 112 2.33 6.42 -10.76
CA ARG A 112 2.12 6.26 -9.31
C ARG A 112 3.38 5.81 -8.59
N VAL A 113 4.10 4.83 -9.12
CA VAL A 113 5.38 4.37 -8.54
C VAL A 113 6.35 5.55 -8.45
N VAL A 114 6.50 6.33 -9.53
CA VAL A 114 7.36 7.52 -9.53
C VAL A 114 6.91 8.53 -8.48
N ALA A 115 5.62 8.87 -8.44
CA ALA A 115 5.06 9.83 -7.50
C ALA A 115 5.25 9.42 -6.03
N ASP A 116 5.11 8.13 -5.71
CA ASP A 116 5.29 7.60 -4.36
C ASP A 116 6.76 7.47 -3.95
N THR A 117 7.71 7.38 -4.91
CA THR A 117 9.16 7.37 -4.61
C THR A 117 9.69 8.73 -4.12
N VAL A 118 9.05 9.84 -4.50
CA VAL A 118 9.51 11.19 -4.15
C VAL A 118 9.41 11.46 -2.63
N PRO A 119 8.25 11.27 -1.97
CA PRO A 119 8.16 11.38 -0.51
C PRO A 119 9.09 10.40 0.22
N LEU A 120 9.25 9.17 -0.29
CA LEU A 120 10.13 8.18 0.31
C LEU A 120 11.59 8.64 0.30
N SER A 121 12.03 9.30 -0.77
CA SER A 121 13.38 9.86 -0.84
C SER A 121 13.63 10.96 0.19
N ASP A 122 12.63 11.79 0.49
CA ASP A 122 12.74 12.83 1.50
C ASP A 122 12.85 12.22 2.91
N VAL A 123 12.07 11.17 3.20
CA VAL A 123 12.20 10.39 4.44
C VAL A 123 13.62 9.81 4.56
N LEU A 124 14.18 9.25 3.49
CA LEU A 124 15.53 8.70 3.50
C LEU A 124 16.60 9.78 3.76
N VAL A 125 16.44 10.98 3.19
CA VAL A 125 17.33 12.13 3.47
C VAL A 125 17.24 12.54 4.94
N GLN A 126 16.03 12.55 5.51
CA GLN A 126 15.84 12.85 6.93
C GLN A 126 16.44 11.78 7.84
N MET A 127 16.32 10.50 7.49
CA MET A 127 16.94 9.38 8.21
C MET A 127 18.47 9.44 8.14
N ALA A 128 19.04 9.74 6.97
CA ALA A 128 20.48 9.91 6.79
C ALA A 128 21.03 11.15 7.52
N GLY A 129 20.17 12.16 7.73
CA GLY A 129 20.48 13.37 8.48
C GLY A 129 20.16 13.30 9.98
N MET A 130 19.82 12.12 10.53
CA MET A 130 19.54 11.96 11.96
C MET A 130 20.79 12.29 12.79
N THR A 131 20.75 13.46 13.42
CA THR A 131 21.66 13.90 14.49
C THR A 131 20.93 13.85 15.82
N ASP A 132 21.64 14.05 16.95
CA ASP A 132 21.05 14.06 18.31
C ASP A 132 19.89 15.06 18.51
N THR A 133 19.69 15.98 17.56
CA THR A 133 18.54 16.89 17.50
C THR A 133 17.69 16.62 16.26
N PHE A 134 16.36 16.60 16.44
CA PHE A 134 15.39 16.42 15.35
C PHE A 134 15.52 17.53 14.30
N ALA A 135 15.51 17.15 13.02
CA ALA A 135 15.68 18.08 11.91
C ALA A 135 14.63 19.21 11.88
N TRP A 136 13.38 18.91 12.26
CA TRP A 136 12.27 19.88 12.37
C TRP A 136 12.22 20.65 13.69
N GLY A 137 13.15 20.37 14.62
CA GLY A 137 13.32 21.14 15.87
C GLY A 137 14.33 22.27 15.75
N ARG A 138 15.05 22.38 14.62
CA ARG A 138 15.98 23.48 14.31
C ARG A 138 15.22 24.71 13.78
N ASP A 139 15.87 25.88 13.85
CA ASP A 139 15.33 27.22 13.56
C ASP A 139 14.24 27.25 12.45
N ARG A 140 13.01 27.61 12.86
CA ARG A 140 11.78 27.63 12.04
C ARG A 140 11.91 28.47 10.76
N ARG A 141 12.83 29.46 10.74
CA ARG A 141 13.08 30.31 9.56
C ARG A 141 13.63 29.53 8.35
N ARG A 142 14.32 28.40 8.55
CA ARG A 142 14.80 27.55 7.44
C ARG A 142 13.72 26.67 6.82
N GLN A 143 12.55 26.49 7.44
CA GLN A 143 11.48 25.63 6.92
C GLN A 143 10.59 26.32 5.89
N HIS A 144 10.44 27.65 5.95
CA HIS A 144 9.57 28.39 5.02
C HIS A 144 10.26 28.76 3.70
N SER A 145 11.60 28.75 3.65
CA SER A 145 12.36 29.05 2.43
C SER A 145 12.18 28.05 1.29
N TRP A 146 11.60 26.87 1.57
CA TRP A 146 11.38 25.79 0.58
C TRP A 146 10.11 25.99 -0.26
N VAL A 147 9.16 26.81 0.21
CA VAL A 147 7.91 27.08 -0.51
C VAL A 147 8.11 28.16 -1.58
N GLU A 148 9.08 29.04 -1.40
CA GLU A 148 9.41 30.12 -2.33
C GLU A 148 10.61 29.79 -3.25
N GLN A 149 11.14 28.57 -3.18
CA GLN A 149 12.32 28.20 -3.95
C GLN A 149 11.94 27.89 -5.41
N SER A 150 12.16 28.86 -6.29
CA SER A 150 12.15 28.68 -7.74
C SER A 150 12.99 27.47 -8.14
N PHE A 151 12.62 26.78 -9.24
CA PHE A 151 13.31 25.60 -9.82
C PHE A 151 14.80 25.80 -10.17
N GLU A 152 15.39 26.94 -9.82
CA GLU A 152 16.76 27.36 -10.14
C GLU A 152 17.83 26.55 -9.40
N ASN A 153 17.52 25.93 -8.25
CA ASN A 153 18.48 25.16 -7.46
C ASN A 153 17.99 23.73 -7.15
N ILE A 154 18.25 22.81 -8.07
CA ILE A 154 17.98 21.38 -7.86
C ILE A 154 18.99 20.82 -6.84
N ARG A 155 18.49 20.40 -5.67
CA ARG A 155 19.32 19.77 -4.64
C ARG A 155 19.74 18.36 -5.07
N ALA A 156 21.05 18.09 -5.02
CA ALA A 156 21.59 16.77 -5.36
C ALA A 156 21.23 15.67 -4.34
N GLN A 157 20.97 16.03 -3.07
CA GLN A 157 20.71 15.07 -1.99
C GLN A 157 19.48 14.18 -2.25
N PRO A 158 18.26 14.71 -2.52
CA PRO A 158 17.11 13.87 -2.86
C PRO A 158 17.32 13.07 -4.15
N LEU A 159 17.99 13.63 -5.17
CA LEU A 159 18.25 12.94 -6.43
C LEU A 159 19.08 11.67 -6.25
N LEU A 160 20.13 11.72 -5.41
CA LEU A 160 20.96 10.56 -5.10
C LEU A 160 20.16 9.50 -4.34
N CYS A 161 19.31 9.90 -3.39
CA CYS A 161 18.44 8.97 -2.67
C CYS A 161 17.41 8.31 -3.60
N ILE A 162 16.82 9.05 -4.54
CA ILE A 162 15.93 8.50 -5.57
C ILE A 162 16.69 7.50 -6.44
N ALA A 163 17.87 7.86 -6.94
CA ALA A 163 18.68 6.96 -7.77
C ALA A 163 19.03 5.66 -7.03
N ALA A 164 19.46 5.75 -5.77
CA ALA A 164 19.75 4.59 -4.93
C ALA A 164 18.50 3.71 -4.69
N LEU A 165 17.34 4.34 -4.47
CA LEU A 165 16.07 3.63 -4.31
C LEU A 165 15.68 2.86 -5.58
N TRP A 166 15.83 3.47 -6.76
CA TRP A 166 15.55 2.80 -8.04
C TRP A 166 16.52 1.64 -8.31
N LEU A 167 17.79 1.76 -7.92
CA LEU A 167 18.75 0.65 -7.98
C LEU A 167 18.34 -0.50 -7.06
N LEU A 168 17.86 -0.19 -5.84
CA LEU A 168 17.34 -1.20 -4.93
C LEU A 168 16.10 -1.92 -5.51
N VAL A 169 15.15 -1.15 -6.05
CA VAL A 169 13.96 -1.70 -6.71
C VAL A 169 14.36 -2.62 -7.87
N PHE A 170 15.31 -2.17 -8.70
CA PHE A 170 15.84 -2.99 -9.80
C PHE A 170 16.51 -4.27 -9.29
N ALA A 171 17.33 -4.20 -8.24
CA ALA A 171 18.00 -5.36 -7.66
C ALA A 171 16.99 -6.39 -7.10
N ILE A 172 15.90 -5.94 -6.49
CA ILE A 172 14.81 -6.80 -6.01
C ILE A 172 14.07 -7.43 -7.19
N ALA A 173 13.74 -6.63 -8.20
CA ALA A 173 13.00 -7.07 -9.39
C ALA A 173 13.82 -8.01 -10.31
N HIS A 174 15.15 -7.85 -10.37
CA HIS A 174 16.02 -8.68 -11.19
C HIS A 174 16.02 -10.16 -10.76
N ARG A 175 15.72 -10.44 -9.49
CA ARG A 175 15.51 -11.82 -8.98
C ARG A 175 14.12 -12.37 -9.29
N GLY A 176 13.32 -11.64 -10.08
CA GLY A 176 11.95 -11.98 -10.43
C GLY A 176 11.05 -12.14 -9.21
N PHE A 177 10.08 -13.05 -9.33
CA PHE A 177 9.09 -13.30 -8.29
C PHE A 177 9.71 -13.78 -6.96
N VAL A 178 10.87 -14.45 -6.99
CA VAL A 178 11.54 -14.96 -5.79
C VAL A 178 12.16 -13.83 -4.96
N GLY A 179 12.71 -12.80 -5.61
CA GLY A 179 13.22 -11.61 -4.92
C GLY A 179 12.10 -10.80 -4.30
N ILE A 180 11.04 -10.56 -5.07
CA ILE A 180 9.88 -9.76 -4.67
C ILE A 180 9.18 -10.39 -3.46
N LYS A 181 8.91 -11.70 -3.48
CA LYS A 181 8.24 -12.39 -2.35
C LYS A 181 9.07 -12.34 -1.06
N SER A 182 10.40 -12.45 -1.15
CA SER A 182 11.28 -12.40 0.02
C SER A 182 11.28 -11.01 0.65
N PHE A 183 11.45 -9.98 -0.18
CA PHE A 183 11.37 -8.58 0.25
C PHE A 183 10.03 -8.26 0.90
N PHE A 184 8.94 -8.75 0.31
CA PHE A 184 7.59 -8.58 0.82
C PHE A 184 7.44 -9.03 2.28
N TYR A 185 7.92 -10.23 2.63
CA TYR A 185 7.82 -10.73 4.01
C TYR A 185 8.59 -9.89 5.02
N VAL A 186 9.77 -9.39 4.64
CA VAL A 186 10.57 -8.50 5.49
C VAL A 186 9.82 -7.20 5.76
N VAL A 187 9.29 -6.56 4.72
CA VAL A 187 8.57 -5.29 4.86
C VAL A 187 7.27 -5.47 5.63
N LEU A 188 6.52 -6.55 5.39
CA LEU A 188 5.30 -6.83 6.14
C LEU A 188 5.58 -6.96 7.64
N SER A 189 6.64 -7.67 8.02
CA SER A 189 7.07 -7.81 9.42
C SER A 189 7.43 -6.45 10.03
N LEU A 190 8.22 -5.64 9.33
CA LEU A 190 8.59 -4.29 9.77
C LEU A 190 7.36 -3.38 9.93
N HIS A 191 6.40 -3.48 9.01
CA HIS A 191 5.20 -2.64 9.06
C HIS A 191 4.28 -3.02 10.23
N VAL A 192 4.05 -4.31 10.46
CA VAL A 192 3.24 -4.79 11.59
C VAL A 192 3.89 -4.43 12.92
N THR A 193 5.20 -4.69 13.07
CA THR A 193 5.95 -4.35 14.29
C THR A 193 5.93 -2.85 14.58
N THR A 194 6.23 -2.01 13.58
CA THR A 194 6.19 -0.55 13.72
C THR A 194 4.81 -0.05 14.12
N THR A 195 3.75 -0.58 13.48
CA THR A 195 2.37 -0.19 13.79
C THR A 195 1.98 -0.56 15.22
N LEU A 196 2.35 -1.76 15.68
CA LEU A 196 2.10 -2.19 17.06
C LEU A 196 2.88 -1.36 18.08
N MET A 197 4.14 -1.02 17.80
CA MET A 197 4.94 -0.15 18.67
C MET A 197 4.36 1.26 18.76
N LEU A 198 3.95 1.85 17.63
CA LEU A 198 3.31 3.17 17.60
C LEU A 198 1.96 3.15 18.31
N LEU A 199 1.18 2.08 18.17
CA LEU A 199 -0.08 1.91 18.89
C LEU A 199 0.14 1.84 20.40
N ALA A 200 1.08 1.00 20.84
CA ALA A 200 1.41 0.85 22.26
C ALA A 200 1.85 2.19 22.87
N ARG A 201 2.74 2.92 22.19
CA ARG A 201 3.17 4.26 22.61
C ARG A 201 2.02 5.26 22.59
N GLY A 202 1.17 5.25 21.56
CA GLY A 202 0.06 6.17 21.41
C GLY A 202 -0.99 6.04 22.52
N VAL A 203 -1.26 4.83 23.00
CA VAL A 203 -2.19 4.59 24.12
C VAL A 203 -1.59 5.04 25.46
N MET A 204 -0.27 4.90 25.63
CA MET A 204 0.44 5.29 26.86
C MET A 204 0.64 6.80 27.03
N LEU A 205 0.39 7.61 25.99
CA LEU A 205 0.54 9.07 26.08
C LEU A 205 -0.62 9.74 26.83
N ASP A 206 -0.29 10.74 27.64
CA ASP A 206 -1.29 11.53 28.36
C ASP A 206 -2.22 12.26 27.38
N GLY A 207 -3.53 12.06 27.56
CA GLY A 207 -4.55 12.63 26.68
C GLY A 207 -4.88 11.77 25.45
N SER A 208 -4.38 10.54 25.35
CA SER A 208 -4.77 9.57 24.30
C SER A 208 -6.30 9.39 24.21
N ILE A 209 -6.98 9.39 25.36
CA ILE A 209 -8.45 9.30 25.45
C ILE A 209 -9.15 10.48 24.74
N ARG A 210 -8.58 11.70 24.72
CA ARG A 210 -9.19 12.84 24.03
C ARG A 210 -9.21 12.64 22.51
N GLY A 211 -8.10 12.13 21.95
CA GLY A 211 -8.02 11.77 20.54
C GLY A 211 -8.98 10.64 20.18
N LEU A 212 -9.11 9.64 21.07
CA LEU A 212 -10.07 8.55 20.88
C LEU A 212 -11.52 9.03 20.95
N ASN A 213 -11.83 9.98 21.82
CA ASN A 213 -13.17 10.55 21.91
C ASN A 213 -13.53 11.38 20.66
N MET A 214 -12.55 12.10 20.08
CA MET A 214 -12.73 12.73 18.77
C MET A 214 -13.00 11.69 17.67
N PHE A 215 -12.43 10.50 17.78
CA PHE A 215 -12.72 9.40 16.85
C PHE A 215 -14.15 8.87 16.98
N PHE A 216 -14.73 8.85 18.18
CA PHE A 216 -16.09 8.33 18.35
C PHE A 216 -17.19 9.40 18.27
N HIS A 217 -16.83 10.67 18.01
CA HIS A 217 -17.82 11.71 17.72
C HIS A 217 -18.58 11.37 16.42
N ALA A 218 -19.90 11.51 16.45
CA ALA A 218 -20.78 11.07 15.36
C ALA A 218 -21.73 12.20 14.92
N ASP A 219 -21.33 12.93 13.88
CA ASP A 219 -22.14 13.98 13.27
C ASP A 219 -22.82 13.48 11.99
N TRP A 220 -24.03 12.94 12.13
CA TRP A 220 -24.80 12.35 11.03
C TRP A 220 -25.21 13.33 9.94
N SER A 221 -25.18 14.64 10.22
CA SER A 221 -25.46 15.71 9.26
C SER A 221 -24.52 15.70 8.05
N HIS A 222 -23.27 15.25 8.24
CA HIS A 222 -22.25 15.27 7.19
C HIS A 222 -22.35 14.12 6.17
N ILE A 223 -23.13 13.05 6.43
CA ILE A 223 -23.23 11.88 5.52
C ILE A 223 -23.86 12.23 4.17
N LEU A 224 -24.84 13.15 4.19
CA LEU A 224 -25.55 13.57 2.98
C LEU A 224 -24.73 14.56 2.15
N ASN A 225 -23.63 15.09 2.68
CA ASN A 225 -22.77 15.97 1.93
C ASN A 225 -22.07 15.19 0.80
N ILE A 226 -22.21 15.69 -0.43
CA ILE A 226 -21.65 15.04 -1.60
C ILE A 226 -20.11 14.98 -1.52
N GLU A 227 -19.49 15.97 -0.89
CA GLU A 227 -18.05 16.04 -0.69
C GLU A 227 -17.51 14.92 0.22
N ALA A 228 -18.26 14.57 1.27
CA ALA A 228 -17.90 13.47 2.15
C ALA A 228 -17.98 12.12 1.40
N ARG A 229 -19.02 11.94 0.58
CA ARG A 229 -19.23 10.73 -0.22
C ARG A 229 -18.20 10.60 -1.35
N THR A 230 -17.91 11.68 -2.07
CA THR A 230 -16.90 11.67 -3.14
C THR A 230 -15.49 11.47 -2.58
N SER A 231 -15.18 12.04 -1.40
CA SER A 231 -13.93 11.80 -0.70
C SER A 231 -13.79 10.34 -0.27
N ALA A 232 -14.86 9.74 0.27
CA ALA A 232 -14.89 8.31 0.61
C ALA A 232 -14.70 7.42 -0.63
N CYS A 233 -15.37 7.71 -1.74
CA CYS A 233 -15.21 6.99 -3.01
C CYS A 233 -13.80 7.14 -3.58
N THR A 234 -13.25 8.35 -3.59
CA THR A 234 -11.90 8.63 -4.09
C THR A 234 -10.85 7.90 -3.25
N ARG A 235 -11.07 7.88 -1.93
CA ARG A 235 -10.24 7.12 -1.00
C ARG A 235 -10.29 5.63 -1.30
N LEU A 236 -11.49 5.07 -1.37
CA LEU A 236 -11.69 3.65 -1.69
C LEU A 236 -11.05 3.27 -3.04
N HIS A 237 -11.17 4.13 -4.05
CA HIS A 237 -10.54 3.93 -5.35
C HIS A 237 -9.01 3.89 -5.25
N ARG A 238 -8.40 4.80 -4.48
CA ARG A 238 -6.95 4.83 -4.27
C ARG A 238 -6.45 3.56 -3.57
N ASP A 239 -7.18 3.12 -2.56
CA ASP A 239 -6.89 1.90 -1.80
C ASP A 239 -7.02 0.63 -2.66
N MET A 240 -8.00 0.59 -3.57
CA MET A 240 -8.15 -0.50 -4.52
C MET A 240 -7.10 -0.49 -5.63
N THR A 241 -6.68 0.70 -6.08
CA THR A 241 -5.74 0.79 -7.20
C THR A 241 -4.34 0.29 -6.82
N LEU A 242 -3.93 0.43 -5.56
CA LEU A 242 -2.71 -0.18 -5.03
C LEU A 242 -2.75 -1.73 -5.07
N ARG A 243 -3.93 -2.34 -5.09
CA ARG A 243 -4.10 -3.80 -5.20
C ARG A 243 -3.94 -4.33 -6.64
N ARG A 244 -4.09 -3.48 -7.65
CA ARG A 244 -3.97 -3.83 -9.09
C ARG A 244 -2.54 -4.15 -9.54
N LEU A 245 -1.56 -3.77 -8.73
CA LEU A 245 -0.13 -3.94 -9.02
C LEU A 245 0.37 -5.38 -8.87
N TYR A 246 -0.37 -6.24 -8.16
CA TYR A 246 0.09 -7.58 -7.79
C TYR A 246 -0.90 -8.70 -8.03
N THR A 247 -2.17 -8.39 -8.33
CA THR A 247 -3.16 -9.42 -8.67
C THR A 247 -3.07 -9.90 -10.13
N VAL A 248 -2.16 -9.32 -10.92
CA VAL A 248 -1.98 -9.64 -12.35
C VAL A 248 -0.55 -10.14 -12.66
N CYS A 249 0.14 -10.67 -11.66
CA CYS A 249 1.33 -11.53 -11.81
C CYS A 249 1.21 -12.72 -10.87
#